data_AF-A0A3M7D9V1-F1
#
_entry.id   AF-A0A3M7D9V1-F1
#
_cell.length_a   1.000
_cell.length_b   1.000
_cell.length_c   1.000
_cell.angle_alpha   90.00
_cell.angle_beta   90.00
_cell.angle_gamma   90.00
#
_symmetry.space_group_name_H-M   'P 1'
#
loop_
_entity.id
_entity.type
_entity.pdbx_description
1 polymer ?
#
loop_
_entity_poly.entity_id
_entity_poly.type
_entity_poly.pdbx_seq_one_letter_code
_entity_poly.pdbx_strand_id
1 'polypeptide(L)'
;MPSVSRITSLNQAHATLLHCCNKLARFEQCCQPQTSTPSSPVLQNTQADERSVFRQWLQRWESAFSQFLSTYASGMSNEDLSECRILKANHIACNIVASNARPGTLEFDLYEQDFQAIIDLATSVLQTRQRIQSSSPLSAASTPDAAPRAVAGLDVRDPLCILLASCRKQVLRNRANDLLMRFYAMSGPV
;
A
#
# COMPACT_ATOMS: atom_id res chain seq x y z
N MET A 1 -1.96 -15.93 9.29
CA MET A 1 -1.41 -14.55 9.30
C MET A 1 -0.57 -14.36 10.55
N PRO A 2 0.47 -13.51 10.55
CA PRO A 2 1.21 -13.20 11.78
C PRO A 2 0.25 -12.55 12.80
N SER A 3 0.37 -12.87 14.08
CA SER A 3 -0.44 -12.19 15.10
C SER A 3 0.06 -10.75 15.27
N VAL A 4 -0.83 -9.77 15.17
CA VAL A 4 -0.52 -8.34 15.37
C VAL A 4 -1.41 -7.82 16.49
N SER A 5 -0.83 -7.63 17.66
CA SER A 5 -1.45 -6.98 18.82
C SER A 5 -0.82 -5.62 19.13
N ARG A 6 0.46 -5.44 18.80
CA ARG A 6 1.21 -4.20 19.01
C ARG A 6 2.29 -4.04 17.95
N ILE A 7 2.47 -2.81 17.48
CA ILE A 7 3.58 -2.38 16.63
C ILE A 7 4.51 -1.52 17.49
N THR A 8 5.80 -1.86 17.49
CA THR A 8 6.83 -1.15 18.27
C THR A 8 7.88 -0.47 17.40
N SER A 9 7.88 -0.74 16.09
CA SER A 9 8.81 -0.13 15.13
C SER A 9 8.23 -0.12 13.72
N LEU A 10 8.72 0.81 12.88
CA LEU A 10 8.36 0.86 11.46
C LEU A 10 8.77 -0.41 10.72
N ASN A 11 9.94 -1.00 11.04
CA ASN A 11 10.38 -2.26 10.43
C ASN A 11 9.40 -3.40 10.69
N GLN A 12 8.87 -3.50 11.92
CA GLN A 12 7.86 -4.51 12.25
C GLN A 12 6.55 -4.25 11.49
N ALA A 13 6.10 -2.99 11.44
CA ALA A 13 4.90 -2.58 10.70
C ALA A 13 5.02 -2.96 9.22
N HIS A 14 6.16 -2.62 8.60
CA HIS A 14 6.50 -2.95 7.23
C HIS A 14 6.50 -4.45 6.98
N ALA A 15 7.30 -5.22 7.73
CA ALA A 15 7.46 -6.65 7.49
C ALA A 15 6.13 -7.42 7.63
N THR A 16 5.31 -7.05 8.62
CA THR A 16 4.01 -7.69 8.84
C THR A 16 3.00 -7.34 7.75
N LEU A 17 2.97 -6.08 7.30
CA LEU A 17 2.11 -5.65 6.19
C LEU A 17 2.56 -6.29 4.87
N LEU A 18 3.86 -6.29 4.56
CA LEU A 18 4.41 -6.92 3.37
C LEU A 18 4.05 -8.42 3.30
N HIS A 19 4.11 -9.12 4.43
CA HIS A 19 3.65 -10.52 4.50
C HIS A 19 2.16 -10.65 4.14
N CYS A 20 1.31 -9.74 4.61
CA CYS A 20 -0.10 -9.71 4.25
C CYS A 20 -0.30 -9.43 2.76
N CYS A 21 0.37 -8.41 2.20
CA CYS A 21 0.32 -8.09 0.77
C CYS A 21 0.66 -9.31 -0.09
N ASN A 22 1.77 -9.99 0.22
CA ASN A 22 2.22 -11.16 -0.52
C ASN A 22 1.24 -12.34 -0.43
N LYS A 23 0.63 -12.56 0.75
CA LYS A 23 -0.38 -13.61 0.89
C LYS A 23 -1.67 -13.28 0.15
N LEU A 24 -2.11 -12.03 0.22
CA LEU A 24 -3.30 -11.58 -0.47
C LEU A 24 -3.13 -11.67 -1.99
N ALA A 25 -1.96 -11.26 -2.52
CA ALA A 25 -1.66 -11.39 -3.94
C ALA A 25 -1.71 -12.84 -4.43
N ARG A 26 -1.17 -13.79 -3.65
CA ARG A 26 -1.26 -15.23 -3.96
C ARG A 26 -2.70 -15.74 -3.93
N PHE A 27 -3.47 -15.30 -2.93
CA PHE A 27 -4.90 -15.65 -2.82
C PHE A 27 -5.69 -15.16 -4.05
N GLU A 28 -5.50 -13.90 -4.46
CA GLU A 28 -6.18 -13.35 -5.65
C GLU A 28 -5.82 -14.12 -6.93
N GLN A 29 -4.55 -14.52 -7.10
CA GLN A 29 -4.12 -15.34 -8.24
C GLN A 29 -4.82 -16.70 -8.27
N CYS A 30 -5.05 -17.32 -7.11
CA CYS A 30 -5.79 -18.57 -7.01
C CYS A 30 -7.31 -18.39 -7.24
N CYS A 31 -7.85 -17.20 -7.00
CA CYS A 31 -9.27 -16.91 -7.17
C CYS A 31 -9.65 -16.56 -8.60
N GLN A 32 -8.69 -16.28 -9.49
CA GLN A 32 -9.00 -15.99 -10.88
C GLN A 32 -9.64 -17.22 -11.55
N PRO A 33 -10.83 -17.08 -12.17
CA PRO A 33 -11.51 -18.21 -12.76
C PRO A 33 -10.65 -18.77 -13.90
N GLN A 34 -10.19 -20.01 -13.75
CA GLN A 34 -9.68 -20.76 -14.89
C GLN A 34 -10.84 -20.87 -15.88
N THR A 35 -10.65 -20.26 -17.03
CA THR A 35 -11.60 -20.17 -18.14
C THR A 35 -12.13 -21.56 -18.46
N SER A 36 -13.33 -21.93 -17.95
CA SER A 36 -14.26 -22.93 -18.53
C SER A 36 -15.40 -23.38 -17.59
N THR A 37 -15.34 -23.15 -16.27
CA THR A 37 -16.37 -23.68 -15.36
C THR A 37 -16.96 -22.63 -14.41
N PRO A 38 -18.30 -22.56 -14.27
CA PRO A 38 -18.92 -21.71 -13.25
C PRO A 38 -18.47 -22.17 -11.86
N SER A 39 -17.92 -21.25 -11.07
CA SER A 39 -17.42 -21.57 -9.73
C SER A 39 -18.55 -22.07 -8.83
N SER A 40 -18.39 -23.28 -8.29
CA SER A 40 -19.32 -23.87 -7.31
C SER A 40 -19.59 -22.91 -6.15
N PRO A 41 -20.84 -22.81 -5.64
CA PRO A 41 -21.18 -21.95 -4.50
C PRO A 41 -20.35 -22.25 -3.24
N VAL A 42 -19.89 -23.50 -3.07
CA VAL A 42 -18.98 -23.87 -1.97
C VAL A 42 -17.65 -23.13 -2.07
N LEU A 43 -17.08 -23.01 -3.28
CA LEU A 43 -15.81 -22.30 -3.51
C LEU A 43 -15.97 -20.79 -3.26
N GLN A 44 -17.13 -20.21 -3.61
CA GLN A 44 -17.42 -18.79 -3.36
C GLN A 44 -17.50 -18.48 -1.86
N ASN A 45 -18.14 -19.36 -1.08
CA ASN A 45 -18.20 -19.21 0.38
C ASN A 45 -16.82 -19.30 1.02
N THR A 46 -15.99 -20.27 0.62
CA THR A 46 -14.61 -20.39 1.12
C THR A 46 -13.78 -19.14 0.81
N GLN A 47 -13.91 -18.56 -0.39
CA GLN A 47 -13.22 -17.32 -0.75
C GLN A 47 -13.70 -16.12 0.09
N ALA A 48 -15.00 -16.01 0.35
CA ALA A 48 -15.55 -14.95 1.20
C ALA A 48 -15.06 -15.06 2.65
N ASP A 49 -14.96 -16.29 3.17
CA ASP A 49 -14.40 -16.57 4.50
C ASP A 49 -12.92 -16.17 4.57
N GLU A 50 -12.10 -16.55 3.59
CA GLU A 50 -10.69 -16.14 3.54
C GLU A 50 -10.53 -14.61 3.45
N ARG A 51 -11.31 -13.94 2.59
CA ARG A 51 -11.37 -12.46 2.53
C ARG A 51 -11.73 -11.84 3.87
N SER A 52 -12.64 -12.47 4.63
CA SER A 52 -12.99 -12.00 5.98
C SER A 52 -11.79 -12.07 6.94
N VAL A 53 -10.97 -13.11 6.86
CA VAL A 53 -9.76 -13.28 7.67
C VAL A 53 -8.73 -12.19 7.35
N PHE A 54 -8.53 -11.87 6.07
CA PHE A 54 -7.66 -10.74 5.66
C PHE A 54 -8.16 -9.41 6.24
N ARG A 55 -9.45 -9.10 6.09
CA ARG A 55 -10.04 -7.85 6.61
C ARG A 55 -9.92 -7.72 8.12
N GLN A 56 -10.23 -8.77 8.86
CA GLN A 56 -10.07 -8.78 10.33
C GLN A 56 -8.60 -8.59 10.75
N TRP A 57 -7.66 -9.14 9.97
CA TRP A 57 -6.24 -8.93 10.22
C TRP A 57 -5.82 -7.48 9.93
N LEU A 58 -6.23 -6.91 8.79
CA LEU A 58 -5.94 -5.53 8.39
C LEU A 58 -6.52 -4.50 9.38
N GLN A 59 -7.69 -4.78 9.94
CA GLN A 59 -8.29 -3.94 10.99
C GLN A 59 -7.45 -3.94 12.27
N ARG A 60 -6.95 -5.12 12.70
CA ARG A 60 -6.07 -5.22 13.87
C ARG A 60 -4.73 -4.53 13.64
N TRP A 61 -4.16 -4.72 12.45
CA TRP A 61 -2.93 -4.04 12.06
C TRP A 61 -3.10 -2.52 12.09
N GLU A 62 -4.20 -1.99 11.55
CA GLU A 62 -4.50 -0.55 11.55
C GLU A 62 -4.62 0.02 12.97
N SER A 63 -5.32 -0.68 13.85
CA SER A 63 -5.46 -0.27 15.25
C SER A 63 -4.09 -0.21 15.94
N ALA A 64 -3.27 -1.25 15.78
CA ALA A 64 -1.92 -1.28 16.34
C ALA A 64 -1.01 -0.21 15.73
N PHE A 65 -1.14 0.07 14.42
CA PHE A 65 -0.34 1.08 13.74
C PHE A 65 -0.75 2.49 14.14
N SER A 66 -2.05 2.76 14.27
CA SER A 66 -2.57 4.03 14.76
C SER A 66 -2.09 4.35 16.18
N GLN A 67 -2.08 3.36 17.08
CA GLN A 67 -1.53 3.51 18.44
C GLN A 67 -0.02 3.78 18.44
N PHE A 68 0.71 3.12 17.54
CA PHE A 68 2.13 3.39 17.34
C PHE A 68 2.35 4.84 16.85
N LEU A 69 1.60 5.30 15.85
CA LEU A 69 1.70 6.68 15.36
C LEU A 69 1.31 7.71 16.41
N SER A 70 0.25 7.49 17.20
CA SER A 70 -0.14 8.44 18.26
C SER A 70 0.94 8.62 19.33
N THR A 71 1.80 7.61 19.51
CA THR A 71 2.87 7.62 20.51
C THR A 71 4.16 8.22 19.97
N TYR A 72 4.53 7.92 18.71
CA TYR A 72 5.86 8.19 18.19
C TYR A 72 5.92 9.20 17.05
N ALA A 73 4.80 9.55 16.41
CA ALA A 73 4.81 10.37 15.19
C ALA A 73 5.41 11.77 15.39
N SER A 74 5.28 12.37 16.57
CA SER A 74 5.85 13.70 16.86
C SER A 74 7.38 13.72 16.88
N GLY A 75 8.02 12.57 17.06
CA GLY A 75 9.48 12.42 17.06
C GLY A 75 10.06 11.83 15.79
N MET A 76 9.22 11.54 14.77
CA MET A 76 9.67 10.91 13.53
C MET A 76 10.32 11.92 12.57
N SER A 77 11.32 11.46 11.83
CA SER A 77 11.90 12.20 10.70
C SER A 77 10.90 12.33 9.55
N ASN A 78 11.19 13.21 8.58
CA ASN A 78 10.36 13.31 7.37
C ASN A 78 10.38 12.01 6.56
N GLU A 79 11.50 11.29 6.59
CA GLU A 79 11.72 9.99 5.98
C GLU A 79 10.86 8.93 6.65
N ASP A 80 10.87 8.87 7.98
CA ASP A 80 10.03 7.95 8.76
C ASP A 80 8.54 8.22 8.55
N LEU A 81 8.13 9.50 8.53
CA LEU A 81 6.76 9.89 8.20
C LEU A 81 6.40 9.54 6.75
N SER A 82 7.35 9.63 5.82
CA SER A 82 7.16 9.17 4.44
C SER A 82 6.94 7.66 4.38
N GLU A 83 7.70 6.88 5.15
CA GLU A 83 7.51 5.44 5.27
C GLU A 83 6.14 5.10 5.87
N CYS A 84 5.69 5.83 6.89
CA CYS A 84 4.33 5.68 7.44
C CYS A 84 3.24 5.86 6.38
N ARG A 85 3.42 6.84 5.48
CA ARG A 85 2.49 7.10 4.37
C ARG A 85 2.50 5.97 3.34
N ILE A 86 3.67 5.40 3.03
CA ILE A 86 3.80 4.21 2.16
C ILE A 86 3.03 3.03 2.76
N LEU A 87 3.24 2.74 4.06
CA LEU A 87 2.55 1.67 4.75
C LEU A 87 1.03 1.88 4.78
N LYS A 88 0.59 3.11 5.05
CA LYS A 88 -0.85 3.44 5.06
C LYS A 88 -1.49 3.27 3.68
N ALA A 89 -0.83 3.72 2.61
CA ALA A 89 -1.35 3.55 1.26
C ALA A 89 -1.49 2.06 0.87
N ASN A 90 -0.50 1.24 1.23
CA ASN A 90 -0.54 -0.21 1.02
C ASN A 90 -1.63 -0.89 1.85
N HIS A 91 -1.82 -0.48 3.10
CA HIS A 91 -2.92 -0.98 3.94
C HIS A 91 -4.30 -0.70 3.33
N ILE A 92 -4.53 0.53 2.85
CA ILE A 92 -5.78 0.91 2.18
C ILE A 92 -5.98 0.03 0.94
N ALA A 93 -4.95 -0.10 0.10
CA ALA A 93 -5.00 -0.94 -1.09
C ALA A 93 -5.29 -2.42 -0.76
N CYS A 94 -4.70 -2.97 0.30
CA CYS A 94 -5.02 -4.33 0.76
C CYS A 94 -6.48 -4.47 1.21
N ASN A 95 -7.07 -3.47 1.86
CA ASN A 95 -8.49 -3.52 2.23
C ASN A 95 -9.40 -3.52 0.99
N ILE A 96 -9.04 -2.73 -0.02
CA ILE A 96 -9.74 -2.69 -1.31
C ILE A 96 -9.65 -4.06 -1.99
N VAL A 97 -8.45 -4.64 -2.08
CA VAL A 97 -8.24 -5.96 -2.71
C VAL A 97 -8.93 -7.08 -1.93
N ALA A 98 -8.88 -7.06 -0.60
CA ALA A 98 -9.55 -8.04 0.25
C ALA A 98 -11.08 -7.84 0.34
N SER A 99 -11.63 -6.84 -0.35
CA SER A 99 -13.07 -6.67 -0.46
C SER A 99 -13.70 -7.78 -1.31
N ASN A 100 -15.02 -7.89 -1.24
CA ASN A 100 -15.79 -8.77 -2.13
C ASN A 100 -16.12 -8.08 -3.47
N ALA A 101 -15.68 -6.83 -3.66
CA ALA A 101 -16.04 -6.04 -4.84
C ALA A 101 -15.33 -6.56 -6.08
N ARG A 102 -16.05 -6.67 -7.20
CA ARG A 102 -15.46 -7.10 -8.49
C ARG A 102 -14.87 -5.94 -9.28
N PRO A 103 -13.59 -5.98 -9.71
CA PRO A 103 -12.93 -4.84 -10.34
C PRO A 103 -13.78 -4.22 -11.46
N GLY A 104 -13.91 -2.88 -11.46
CA GLY A 104 -14.68 -2.17 -12.48
C GLY A 104 -16.20 -2.21 -12.33
N THR A 105 -16.75 -2.78 -11.25
CA THR A 105 -18.19 -2.67 -10.92
C THR A 105 -18.51 -1.37 -10.16
N LEU A 106 -19.81 -1.09 -9.98
CA LEU A 106 -20.30 0.03 -9.16
C LEU A 106 -19.92 -0.11 -7.67
N GLU A 107 -19.58 -1.32 -7.21
CA GLU A 107 -19.18 -1.57 -5.82
C GLU A 107 -17.89 -0.81 -5.46
N PHE A 108 -17.07 -0.48 -6.46
CA PHE A 108 -15.84 0.31 -6.26
C PHE A 108 -16.09 1.80 -6.01
N ASP A 109 -17.29 2.32 -6.28
CA ASP A 109 -17.62 3.70 -5.96
C ASP A 109 -17.65 3.93 -4.45
N LEU A 110 -17.86 2.89 -3.64
CA LEU A 110 -17.78 2.93 -2.18
C LEU A 110 -16.35 3.23 -1.67
N TYR A 111 -15.33 2.93 -2.48
CA TYR A 111 -13.92 3.12 -2.14
C TYR A 111 -13.36 4.45 -2.67
N GLU A 112 -14.21 5.37 -3.13
CA GLU A 112 -13.75 6.66 -3.65
C GLU A 112 -12.87 7.43 -2.66
N GLN A 113 -13.27 7.48 -1.38
CA GLN A 113 -12.48 8.16 -0.35
C GLN A 113 -11.13 7.47 -0.12
N ASP A 114 -11.10 6.14 -0.18
CA ASP A 114 -9.88 5.36 -0.07
C ASP A 114 -8.93 5.59 -1.25
N PHE A 115 -9.47 5.68 -2.47
CA PHE A 115 -8.69 6.05 -3.65
C PHE A 115 -8.12 7.48 -3.55
N GLN A 116 -8.91 8.42 -3.04
CA GLN A 116 -8.45 9.79 -2.80
C GLN A 116 -7.32 9.81 -1.76
N ALA A 117 -7.47 9.06 -0.66
CA ALA A 117 -6.43 8.94 0.37
C ALA A 117 -5.13 8.34 -0.17
N ILE A 118 -5.19 7.31 -1.03
CA ILE A 118 -4.00 6.76 -1.72
C ILE A 118 -3.29 7.85 -2.53
N ILE A 119 -4.03 8.65 -3.30
CA ILE A 119 -3.47 9.75 -4.10
C ILE A 119 -2.80 10.79 -3.21
N ASP A 120 -3.41 11.18 -2.10
CA ASP A 120 -2.89 12.23 -1.21
C ASP A 120 -1.64 11.76 -0.46
N LEU A 121 -1.62 10.51 -0.02
CA LEU A 121 -0.44 9.86 0.58
C LEU A 121 0.71 9.77 -0.43
N ALA A 122 0.43 9.30 -1.65
CA ALA A 122 1.42 9.19 -2.72
C ALA A 122 1.98 10.56 -3.12
N THR A 123 1.13 11.59 -3.21
CA THR A 123 1.54 12.97 -3.47
C THR A 123 2.51 13.47 -2.39
N SER A 124 2.20 13.22 -1.11
CA SER A 124 3.05 13.62 0.01
C SER A 124 4.40 12.88 0.03
N VAL A 125 4.41 11.59 -0.34
CA VAL A 125 5.65 10.79 -0.51
C VAL A 125 6.49 11.35 -1.65
N LEU A 126 5.87 11.67 -2.80
CA LEU A 126 6.54 12.27 -3.95
C LEU A 126 7.22 13.60 -3.57
N GLN A 127 6.49 14.51 -2.91
CA GLN A 127 7.03 15.78 -2.45
C GLN A 127 8.20 15.61 -1.48
N THR A 128 8.12 14.61 -0.59
CA THR A 128 9.22 14.32 0.35
C THR A 128 10.46 13.85 -0.39
N ARG A 129 10.32 12.91 -1.35
CA ARG A 129 11.42 12.43 -2.19
C ARG A 129 12.07 13.55 -3.02
N GLN A 130 11.26 14.42 -3.61
CA GLN A 130 11.73 15.58 -4.37
C GLN A 130 12.53 16.55 -3.50
N ARG A 131 12.05 16.83 -2.28
CA ARG A 131 12.77 17.68 -1.33
C ARG A 131 14.14 17.10 -1.01
N ILE A 132 14.21 15.81 -0.67
CA ILE A 132 15.46 15.11 -0.37
C ILE A 132 16.45 15.18 -1.54
N GLN A 133 16.00 14.95 -2.77
CA GLN A 133 16.85 15.08 -3.97
C GLN A 133 17.37 16.51 -4.17
N SER A 134 16.50 17.51 -4.00
CA SER A 134 16.88 18.92 -4.15
C SER A 134 17.81 19.45 -3.06
N SER A 135 17.79 18.84 -1.88
CA SER A 135 18.61 19.23 -0.73
C SER A 135 19.99 18.57 -0.70
N SER A 136 20.32 17.68 -1.64
CA SER A 136 21.62 17.01 -1.70
C SER A 136 22.67 17.94 -2.33
N PRO A 137 23.58 18.56 -1.55
CA PRO A 137 24.62 19.39 -2.12
C PRO A 137 25.71 18.48 -2.67
N LEU A 138 26.17 18.74 -3.89
CA LEU A 138 27.45 18.29 -4.40
C LEU A 138 28.56 18.76 -3.43
N SER A 139 28.92 17.94 -2.43
CA SER A 139 30.18 18.06 -1.65
C SER A 139 30.47 16.79 -0.85
N ALA A 140 31.42 16.02 -1.41
CA ALA A 140 32.56 15.36 -0.76
C ALA A 140 32.42 14.58 0.57
N ALA A 141 33.04 13.39 0.53
CA ALA A 141 33.76 12.70 1.60
C ALA A 141 32.95 11.86 2.61
N SER A 142 33.04 10.54 2.42
CA SER A 142 33.28 9.54 3.46
C SER A 142 32.36 9.50 4.68
N THR A 143 31.24 8.80 4.54
CA THR A 143 30.70 7.91 5.59
C THR A 143 30.01 6.72 4.94
N PRO A 144 30.54 5.48 5.06
CA PRO A 144 29.84 4.29 4.63
C PRO A 144 28.94 3.79 5.76
N ASP A 145 27.94 4.56 6.20
CA ASP A 145 26.93 3.99 7.09
C ASP A 145 25.60 4.77 7.16
N ALA A 146 25.01 4.99 5.99
CA ALA A 146 23.57 5.21 5.89
C ALA A 146 23.11 4.61 4.57
N ALA A 147 23.19 3.29 4.46
CA ALA A 147 22.47 2.59 3.41
C ALA A 147 21.01 3.09 3.44
N PRO A 148 20.40 3.43 2.29
CA PRO A 148 19.00 3.81 2.27
C PRO A 148 18.23 2.66 2.90
N ARG A 149 17.54 2.89 4.03
CA ARG A 149 16.55 1.94 4.58
C ARG A 149 15.31 1.93 3.68
N ALA A 150 15.49 1.74 2.38
CA ALA A 150 14.45 1.16 1.55
C ALA A 150 14.34 -0.30 2.00
N VAL A 151 13.47 -0.55 2.99
CA VAL A 151 13.06 -1.91 3.29
C VAL A 151 12.37 -2.40 2.02
N ALA A 152 13.07 -3.24 1.26
CA ALA A 152 12.61 -3.70 -0.04
C ALA A 152 11.22 -4.34 0.10
N GLY A 153 10.26 -3.91 -0.72
CA GLY A 153 9.02 -4.66 -0.94
C GLY A 153 7.72 -3.84 -0.99
N LEU A 154 7.62 -2.73 -0.25
CA LEU A 154 6.43 -1.87 -0.29
C LEU A 154 6.76 -0.48 -0.84
N ASP A 155 5.95 0.00 -1.78
CA ASP A 155 6.03 1.34 -2.33
C ASP A 155 4.61 1.86 -2.63
N VAL A 156 4.46 3.17 -2.88
CA VAL A 156 3.15 3.75 -3.27
C VAL A 156 2.76 3.43 -4.72
N ARG A 157 3.68 2.93 -5.54
CA ARG A 157 3.38 2.47 -6.91
C ARG A 157 2.33 1.36 -6.93
N ASP A 158 2.41 0.35 -6.05
CA ASP A 158 1.44 -0.76 -6.06
C ASP A 158 0.00 -0.31 -5.73
N PRO A 159 -0.24 0.51 -4.68
CA PRO A 159 -1.54 1.13 -4.44
C PRO A 159 -2.09 1.93 -5.62
N LEU A 160 -1.24 2.69 -6.32
CA LEU A 160 -1.65 3.46 -7.49
C LEU A 160 -2.05 2.54 -8.66
N CYS A 161 -1.34 1.43 -8.87
CA CYS A 161 -1.72 0.42 -9.86
C CYS A 161 -3.06 -0.24 -9.52
N ILE A 162 -3.30 -0.57 -8.24
CA ILE A 162 -4.59 -1.11 -7.77
C ILE A 162 -5.71 -0.09 -8.01
N LEU A 163 -5.49 1.18 -7.70
CA LEU A 163 -6.43 2.26 -8.01
C LEU A 163 -6.76 2.31 -9.50
N LEU A 164 -5.76 2.23 -10.38
CA LEU A 164 -5.98 2.19 -11.84
C LEU A 164 -6.69 0.92 -12.32
N ALA A 165 -6.56 -0.21 -11.63
CA ALA A 165 -7.29 -1.42 -11.98
C ALA A 165 -8.76 -1.37 -11.53
N SER A 166 -9.03 -0.73 -10.39
CA SER A 166 -10.32 -0.83 -9.71
C SER A 166 -11.22 0.40 -9.84
N CYS A 167 -10.66 1.61 -9.85
CA CYS A 167 -11.41 2.86 -9.82
C CYS A 167 -11.98 3.20 -11.20
N ARG A 168 -13.26 3.59 -11.27
CA ARG A 168 -13.92 4.01 -12.51
C ARG A 168 -13.89 5.51 -12.77
N LYS A 169 -13.66 6.32 -11.73
CA LYS A 169 -13.69 7.78 -11.84
C LYS A 169 -12.46 8.30 -12.57
N GLN A 170 -12.67 8.80 -13.79
CA GLN A 170 -11.58 9.22 -14.67
C GLN A 170 -10.68 10.28 -14.05
N VAL A 171 -11.24 11.20 -13.26
CA VAL A 171 -10.46 12.24 -12.56
C VAL A 171 -9.44 11.62 -11.61
N LEU A 172 -9.82 10.60 -10.83
CA LEU A 172 -8.91 9.92 -9.90
C LEU A 172 -7.89 9.06 -10.65
N ARG A 173 -8.33 8.34 -11.70
CA ARG A 173 -7.44 7.56 -12.56
C ARG A 173 -6.36 8.44 -13.20
N ASN A 174 -6.73 9.58 -13.76
CA ASN A 174 -5.79 10.51 -14.38
C ASN A 174 -4.74 11.02 -13.38
N ARG A 175 -5.17 11.38 -12.16
CA ARG A 175 -4.25 11.80 -11.08
C ARG A 175 -3.30 10.69 -10.66
N ALA A 176 -3.80 9.46 -10.50
CA ALA A 176 -2.97 8.32 -10.14
C ALA A 176 -1.95 7.99 -11.23
N ASN A 177 -2.35 8.06 -12.51
CA ASN A 177 -1.46 7.85 -13.65
C ASN A 177 -0.34 8.89 -13.73
N ASP A 178 -0.67 10.19 -13.54
CA ASP A 178 0.33 11.26 -13.48
C ASP A 178 1.34 11.03 -12.34
N LEU A 179 0.88 10.63 -11.15
CA LEU A 179 1.77 10.28 -10.03
C LEU A 179 2.70 9.09 -10.37
N LEU A 180 2.17 8.01 -10.95
CA LEU A 180 2.98 6.86 -11.36
C LEU A 180 4.08 7.27 -12.34
N MET A 181 3.76 8.06 -13.36
CA MET A 181 4.74 8.55 -14.32
C MET A 181 5.85 9.35 -13.66
N ARG A 182 5.52 10.19 -12.66
CA ARG A 182 6.52 10.94 -11.88
C ARG A 182 7.39 10.03 -11.02
N PHE A 183 6.83 8.98 -10.42
CA PHE A 183 7.61 7.99 -9.67
C PHE A 183 8.58 7.21 -10.56
N TYR A 184 8.17 6.84 -11.78
CA TYR A 184 9.06 6.20 -12.74
C TYR A 184 10.17 7.16 -13.21
N ALA A 185 9.84 8.42 -13.49
CA ALA A 185 10.84 9.43 -13.87
C ALA A 185 11.93 9.66 -12.80
N MET A 186 11.57 9.57 -11.51
CA MET A 186 12.53 9.69 -10.41
C MET A 186 13.41 8.45 -10.21
N SER A 187 13.04 7.29 -10.74
CA SER A 187 13.76 6.03 -10.49
C SER A 187 14.98 5.82 -11.39
N GLY A 188 15.18 6.70 -12.40
CA GLY A 188 16.27 6.60 -13.39
C GLY A 188 16.16 5.37 -14.31
N PRO A 189 16.82 5.36 -15.47
CA PRO A 189 17.02 4.12 -16.21
C PRO A 189 17.96 3.21 -15.42
N VAL A 190 17.57 1.94 -15.26
CA VAL A 190 18.41 0.86 -14.75
C VAL A 190 19.51 0.53 -15.75
#